data_AF-A0A259SUV7-F1
#
_entry.id   AF-A0A259SUV7-F1
#
_cell.length_a   1.000
_cell.length_b   1.000
_cell.length_c   1.000
_cell.angle_alpha   90.00
_cell.angle_beta   90.00
_cell.angle_gamma   90.00
#
_symmetry.space_group_name_H-M   'P 1'
#
loop_
_entity.id
_entity.type
_entity.pdbx_description
1 polymer ?
#
loop_
_entity_poly.entity_id
_entity_poly.type
_entity_poly.pdbx_seq_one_letter_code
_entity_poly.pdbx_strand_id
1 'polypeptide(L)' 'GTGERRTSAAVVSHGEYGVPEGLISSFPVRAVDGEWRIVEGLDPDAWARELIDRSVAELVEERDAVRALGLI' A
#
# COMPACT_ATOMS: atom_id res chain seq x y z
N GLY A 1 -12.44 4.76 -15.06
CA GLY A 1 -11.21 5.40 -14.54
C GLY A 1 -11.55 6.55 -13.63
N THR A 2 -10.71 6.89 -12.65
CA THR A 2 -10.95 8.02 -11.73
C THR A 2 -10.71 9.39 -12.39
N GLY A 3 -10.28 9.41 -13.66
CA GLY A 3 -9.84 10.61 -14.36
C GLY A 3 -8.58 11.17 -13.72
N GLU A 4 -8.52 12.49 -13.53
CA GLU A 4 -7.40 13.13 -12.83
C GLU A 4 -7.48 13.02 -11.29
N ARG A 5 -8.59 12.52 -10.76
CA ARG A 5 -8.79 12.37 -9.30
C ARG A 5 -8.15 11.07 -8.81
N ARG A 6 -7.74 11.07 -7.55
CA ARG A 6 -7.25 9.88 -6.82
C ARG A 6 -8.29 9.40 -5.81
N THR A 7 -8.23 8.12 -5.47
CA THR A 7 -8.97 7.48 -4.36
C THR A 7 -8.00 6.63 -3.54
N SER A 8 -8.48 6.02 -2.46
CA SER A 8 -7.72 5.00 -1.71
C SER A 8 -8.15 3.60 -2.15
N ALA A 9 -7.19 2.69 -2.31
CA ALA A 9 -7.46 1.27 -2.50
C ALA A 9 -6.28 0.44 -1.97
N ALA A 10 -6.60 -0.74 -1.43
CA ALA A 10 -5.59 -1.73 -1.09
C ALA A 10 -5.14 -2.48 -2.35
N VAL A 11 -3.85 -2.42 -2.66
CA VAL A 11 -3.23 -3.07 -3.82
C VAL A 11 -1.89 -3.68 -3.42
N VAL A 12 -1.34 -4.56 -4.27
CA VAL A 12 0.00 -5.12 -4.07
C VAL A 12 1.02 -4.00 -4.18
N SER A 13 1.87 -3.84 -3.17
CA SER A 13 2.99 -2.90 -3.23
C SER A 13 4.14 -3.47 -4.07
N HIS A 14 4.82 -2.57 -4.77
CA HIS A 14 6.10 -2.78 -5.45
C HIS A 14 7.25 -2.00 -4.78
N GLY A 15 7.10 -1.61 -3.50
CA GLY A 15 8.11 -0.83 -2.77
C GLY A 15 7.74 0.64 -2.53
N GLU A 16 6.58 1.09 -3.02
CA GLU A 16 6.17 2.48 -2.97
C GLU A 16 6.08 2.97 -1.54
N TYR A 17 6.58 4.19 -1.31
CA TYR A 17 6.56 4.82 0.02
C TYR A 17 7.21 3.97 1.13
N GLY A 18 8.11 3.04 0.80
CA GLY A 18 8.76 2.17 1.78
C GLY A 18 7.90 1.00 2.28
N VAL A 19 6.74 0.78 1.67
CA VAL A 19 5.92 -0.40 1.93
C VAL A 19 6.60 -1.62 1.28
N PRO A 20 6.78 -2.75 1.99
CA PRO A 20 7.43 -3.93 1.44
C PRO A 20 6.73 -4.49 0.20
N GLU A 21 7.53 -4.86 -0.81
CA GLU A 21 7.01 -5.51 -2.02
C GLU A 21 6.21 -6.78 -1.69
N GLY A 22 5.10 -6.97 -2.40
CA GLY A 22 4.20 -8.11 -2.21
C GLY A 22 3.20 -7.94 -1.06
N LEU A 23 3.31 -6.89 -0.25
CA LEU A 23 2.33 -6.60 0.79
C LEU A 23 1.09 -5.93 0.17
N ILE A 24 -0.10 -6.40 0.53
CA ILE A 24 -1.35 -5.68 0.21
C ILE A 24 -1.48 -4.53 1.21
N SER A 25 -1.43 -3.29 0.71
CA SER A 25 -1.58 -2.09 1.54
C SER A 25 -2.37 -1.01 0.81
N SER A 26 -2.96 -0.08 1.56
CA SER A 26 -3.77 1.01 1.03
C SER A 26 -2.90 2.15 0.53
N PHE A 27 -3.08 2.54 -0.74
CA PHE A 27 -2.36 3.65 -1.37
C PHE A 27 -3.32 4.66 -1.98
N PRO A 28 -2.88 5.92 -2.18
CA PRO A 28 -3.52 6.80 -3.15
C PRO A 28 -3.34 6.21 -4.55
N VAL A 29 -4.44 5.90 -5.23
CA VAL A 29 -4.44 5.28 -6.56
C VAL A 29 -5.29 6.07 -7.55
N ARG A 30 -5.01 5.88 -8.84
CA ARG A 30 -5.91 6.24 -9.95
C ARG A 30 -6.35 4.98 -10.67
N ALA A 31 -7.62 4.91 -11.08
CA ALA A 31 -8.07 3.88 -12.00
C ALA A 31 -7.77 4.32 -13.44
N VAL A 32 -6.89 3.60 -14.13
CA VAL A 32 -6.52 3.85 -15.52
C VAL A 32 -6.68 2.55 -16.31
N ASP A 33 -7.50 2.60 -17.36
CA ASP A 33 -7.80 1.45 -18.23
C ASP A 33 -8.31 0.19 -17.52
N GLY A 34 -8.99 0.37 -16.38
CA GLY A 34 -9.55 -0.73 -15.57
C GLY A 34 -8.61 -1.24 -14.48
N GLU A 35 -7.40 -0.71 -14.40
CA GLU A 35 -6.38 -1.10 -13.42
C GLU A 35 -6.09 0.03 -12.42
N TRP A 36 -5.69 -0.35 -11.20
CA TRP A 36 -5.21 0.61 -10.21
C TRP A 36 -3.75 0.92 -10.48
N ARG A 37 -3.41 2.21 -10.53
CA ARG A 37 -2.03 2.71 -10.56
C ARG A 37 -1.79 3.55 -9.32
N ILE A 38 -0.76 3.22 -8.55
CA ILE A 38 -0.36 3.99 -7.37
C ILE A 38 0.09 5.38 -7.83
N VAL A 39 -0.37 6.41 -7.12
CA VAL A 39 0.08 7.78 -7.34
C VAL A 39 1.45 7.90 -6.69
N GLU A 40 2.48 8.16 -7.49
CA GLU A 40 3.87 8.38 -7.06
C GLU A 40 4.19 9.87 -6.87
N GLY A 41 5.39 10.17 -6.38
CA GLY A 41 5.91 11.54 -6.28
C GLY A 41 5.31 12.36 -5.13
N LEU A 42 4.61 11.73 -4.19
CA LEU A 42 4.20 12.37 -2.95
C LEU A 42 5.37 12.37 -1.95
N ASP A 43 5.48 13.43 -1.16
CA ASP A 43 6.47 13.53 -0.09
C ASP A 43 5.73 13.56 1.25
N PRO A 44 5.49 12.40 1.90
CA PRO A 44 4.84 12.36 3.19
C PRO A 44 5.76 12.99 4.24
N ASP A 45 5.21 13.90 5.05
CA ASP A 45 5.94 14.45 6.19
C ASP A 45 6.23 13.37 7.26
N ALA A 46 7.04 13.74 8.25
CA ALA A 46 7.46 12.81 9.31
C ALA A 46 6.28 12.18 10.08
N TRP A 47 5.20 12.91 10.26
CA TRP A 47 4.02 12.41 10.97
C TRP A 47 3.25 11.40 10.11
N ALA A 48 3.03 11.71 8.83
CA ALA A 48 2.43 10.77 7.88
C ALA A 48 3.30 9.51 7.73
N ARG A 49 4.62 9.66 7.70
CA ARG A 49 5.58 8.55 7.61
C ARG A 49 5.45 7.60 8.81
N GLU A 50 5.40 8.13 10.03
CA GLU A 50 5.24 7.32 11.24
C GLU A 50 3.93 6.50 11.22
N LEU A 51 2.84 7.11 10.74
CA LEU A 51 1.55 6.40 10.60
C LEU A 51 1.60 5.29 9.55
N ILE A 52 2.26 5.55 8.41
CA ILE A 52 2.46 4.55 7.36
C ILE A 52 3.29 3.39 7.93
N ASP A 53 4.42 3.68 8.57
CA ASP A 53 5.34 2.66 9.09
C ASP A 53 4.66 1.78 10.15
N ARG A 54 3.84 2.37 11.04
CA ARG A 54 3.06 1.61 12.02
C ARG A 54 2.06 0.67 11.34
N SER A 55 1.29 1.17 10.38
CA SER A 55 0.30 0.34 9.67
C SER A 55 0.96 -0.77 8.84
N VAL A 56 2.12 -0.50 8.25
CA VAL A 56 2.92 -1.49 7.53
C VAL A 56 3.43 -2.58 8.46
N ALA A 57 3.89 -2.23 9.66
CA ALA A 57 4.32 -3.21 10.66
C ALA A 57 3.18 -4.17 11.03
N GLU A 58 1.97 -3.66 11.28
CA GLU A 58 0.78 -4.48 11.55
C GLU A 58 0.47 -5.45 10.40
N LEU A 59 0.49 -4.97 9.15
CA LEU A 59 0.25 -5.80 7.96
C LEU A 59 1.32 -6.89 7.76
N VAL A 60 2.58 -6.59 8.10
CA VAL A 60 3.68 -7.56 8.05
C VAL A 60 3.47 -8.66 9.10
N GLU A 61 3.09 -8.29 10.32
CA GLU A 61 2.77 -9.24 11.38
C GLU A 61 1.60 -10.15 10.99
N GLU A 62 0.53 -9.60 10.42
CA GLU A 62 -0.61 -10.38 9.91
C GLU A 62 -0.18 -11.37 8.82
N ARG A 63 0.60 -10.91 7.84
CA ARG A 63 1.12 -11.77 6.76
C ARG A 63 1.96 -12.91 7.33
N ASP A 64 2.85 -12.61 8.27
CA ASP A 64 3.74 -13.61 8.85
C ASP A 64 2.98 -14.61 9.73
N ALA A 65 1.91 -14.19 10.40
CA ALA A 65 0.98 -15.08 11.08
C ALA A 65 0.26 -16.03 10.11
N VAL A 66 -0.23 -15.52 8.97
CA VAL A 66 -0.89 -16.34 7.93
C VAL A 66 0.10 -17.32 7.28
N ARG A 67 1.37 -16.91 7.07
CA ARG A 67 2.45 -17.81 6.62
C ARG A 67 2.74 -18.92 7.63
N ALA A 68 2.79 -18.60 8.92
CA ALA A 68 3.01 -19.60 9.97
C ALA A 68 1.90 -20.67 10.01
N LEU A 69 0.69 -20.33 9.54
CA LEU A 69 -0.44 -21.26 9.40
C LEU A 69 -0.40 -22.07 8.08
N GLY A 70 0.54 -21.80 7.18
CA GLY A 70 0.67 -22.48 5.88
C GLY A 70 -0.45 -22.15 4.89
N LEU A 71 -1.09 -20.98 5.04
CA LEU A 71 -2.17 -20.54 4.17
C LEU A 71 -1.69 -19.77 2.93
N ILE A 72 -0.43 -19.34 2.92
CA ILE A 72 0.31 -18.72 1.81
C ILE A 72 1.78 -19.13 1.81
#